data_AF-A0A814TDW5-F1
#
_entry.id   AF-A0A814TDW5-F1
#
_cell.length_a   1.000
_cell.length_b   1.000
_cell.length_c   1.000
_cell.angle_alpha   90.00
_cell.angle_beta   90.00
_cell.angle_gamma   90.00
#
_symmetry.space_group_name_H-M   'P 1'
#
loop_
_entity.id
_entity.type
_entity.pdbx_description
1 polymer ?
#
loop_
_entity_poly.entity_id
_entity_poly.type
_entity_poly.pdbx_seq_one_letter_code
_entity_poly.pdbx_strand_id
1 'polypeptide(L)'
;MRSFAWFKPNQIRIPIRPFTGECGVARGLPGSFSTIPPYRTGGNIDTKYLTKGSKLYLPIECEGALFSIGDGHAAQGDGEVCGTAIETPVVVSVRLTVIRGESVSHVTSPCLLTRTEDRSSTRYYSVLGIADDMREATKQAVRQMIAYLVQNKQLTREEAYMLCSVAVDIRATQVVDMPNYTVGAFLPLNIFANVETK
;
A
#
# COMPACT_ATOMS: atom_id res chain seq x y z
N MET A 1 -14.34 -7.41 -21.83
CA MET A 1 -13.27 -8.23 -21.24
C MET A 1 -12.26 -7.31 -20.57
N ARG A 2 -11.65 -7.70 -19.46
CA ARG A 2 -10.51 -6.93 -18.90
C ARG A 2 -9.32 -7.02 -19.85
N SER A 3 -8.51 -5.96 -19.92
CA SER A 3 -7.26 -5.93 -20.68
C SER A 3 -6.27 -6.96 -20.13
N PHE A 4 -5.41 -7.47 -21.01
CA PHE A 4 -4.38 -8.45 -20.66
C PHE A 4 -3.13 -8.28 -21.53
N ALA A 5 -1.99 -8.73 -21.01
CA ALA A 5 -0.73 -8.91 -21.75
C ALA A 5 -0.56 -10.39 -22.11
N TRP A 6 0.04 -10.67 -23.26
CA TRP A 6 0.51 -12.02 -23.56
C TRP A 6 1.86 -12.24 -22.90
N PHE A 7 1.94 -13.18 -21.95
CA PHE A 7 3.24 -13.68 -21.47
C PHE A 7 3.81 -14.69 -22.47
N LYS A 8 2.95 -15.61 -22.93
CA LYS A 8 3.23 -16.54 -24.02
C LYS A 8 2.12 -16.43 -25.07
N PRO A 9 2.44 -16.09 -26.33
CA PRO A 9 1.42 -15.85 -27.35
C PRO A 9 0.41 -16.98 -27.46
N ASN A 10 -0.88 -16.62 -27.43
CA ASN A 10 -2.02 -17.54 -27.52
C ASN A 10 -2.09 -18.64 -26.43
N GLN A 11 -1.28 -18.55 -25.37
CA GLN A 11 -1.21 -19.56 -24.32
C GLN A 11 -1.44 -18.98 -22.92
N ILE A 12 -0.73 -17.91 -22.58
CA ILE A 12 -0.75 -17.36 -21.21
C ILE A 12 -1.10 -15.88 -21.26
N ARG A 13 -2.25 -15.53 -20.68
CA ARG A 13 -2.74 -14.16 -20.54
C ARG A 13 -2.53 -13.68 -19.10
N ILE A 14 -1.87 -12.54 -18.95
CA ILE A 14 -1.69 -11.87 -17.67
C ILE A 14 -2.67 -10.70 -17.59
N PRO A 15 -3.61 -10.68 -16.62
CA PRO A 15 -4.49 -9.54 -16.43
C PRO A 15 -3.69 -8.26 -16.17
N ILE A 16 -4.01 -7.19 -16.91
CA ILE A 16 -3.37 -5.88 -16.76
C ILE A 16 -4.21 -5.03 -15.81
N ARG A 17 -3.54 -4.44 -14.83
CA ARG A 17 -4.11 -3.44 -13.91
C ARG A 17 -3.04 -2.40 -13.63
N PRO A 18 -2.95 -1.35 -14.47
CA PRO A 18 -1.81 -0.45 -14.39
C PRO A 18 -1.76 0.31 -13.07
N PHE A 19 -0.56 0.45 -12.53
CA PHE A 19 -0.26 1.22 -11.33
C PHE A 19 1.16 1.80 -11.42
N THR A 20 1.55 2.54 -10.40
CA THR A 20 2.89 3.12 -10.22
C THR A 20 3.55 2.43 -9.03
N GLY A 21 4.69 1.79 -9.24
CA GLY A 21 5.52 1.14 -8.22
C GLY A 21 6.09 2.15 -7.22
N GLU A 22 6.61 3.25 -7.75
CA GLU A 22 7.13 4.37 -6.99
C GLU A 22 6.07 5.45 -6.73
N CYS A 23 5.76 5.70 -5.46
CA CYS A 23 4.91 6.81 -5.03
C CYS A 23 5.29 7.26 -3.62
N GLY A 24 5.77 8.50 -3.45
CA GLY A 24 6.34 8.93 -2.18
C GLY A 24 6.44 10.44 -1.99
N VAL A 25 6.75 10.83 -0.77
CA VAL A 25 7.12 12.20 -0.37
C VAL A 25 8.55 12.19 0.17
N ALA A 26 9.24 13.32 0.08
CA ALA A 26 10.62 13.41 0.52
C ALA A 26 10.73 13.20 2.04
N ARG A 27 11.84 12.56 2.42
CA ARG A 27 12.16 12.23 3.81
C ARG A 27 12.56 13.50 4.57
N GLY A 28 12.33 13.51 5.89
CA GLY A 28 12.77 14.60 6.77
C GLY A 28 14.26 14.58 7.10
N LEU A 29 15.09 14.06 6.20
CA LEU A 29 16.53 13.88 6.39
C LEU A 29 17.29 14.59 5.24
N PRO A 30 18.44 15.23 5.51
CA PRO A 30 19.22 15.86 4.47
C PRO A 30 19.88 14.83 3.55
N GLY A 31 20.05 15.20 2.29
CA GLY A 31 20.77 14.43 1.29
C GLY A 31 19.88 13.73 0.26
N SER A 32 20.53 12.99 -0.63
CA SER A 32 19.88 12.18 -1.67
C SER A 32 19.68 10.75 -1.17
N PHE A 33 18.53 10.17 -1.51
CA PHE A 33 18.20 8.79 -1.19
C PHE A 33 18.02 8.01 -2.48
N SER A 34 18.43 6.74 -2.47
CA SER A 34 18.17 5.83 -3.59
C SER A 34 16.66 5.69 -3.79
N THR A 35 16.21 5.62 -5.03
CA THR A 35 14.80 5.34 -5.32
C THR A 35 14.48 3.85 -5.19
N ILE A 36 15.50 2.96 -5.21
CA ILE A 36 15.33 1.50 -5.16
C ILE A 36 14.57 1.05 -3.91
N PRO A 37 15.01 1.30 -2.66
CA PRO A 37 14.27 0.83 -1.51
C PRO A 37 13.08 1.75 -1.19
N PRO A 38 11.95 1.18 -0.75
CA PRO A 38 10.90 1.97 -0.13
C PRO A 38 11.33 2.53 1.22
N TYR A 39 10.65 3.57 1.66
CA TYR A 39 10.79 4.20 2.95
C TYR A 39 9.42 4.42 3.60
N ARG A 40 9.39 4.76 4.90
CA ARG A 40 8.13 5.08 5.59
C ARG A 40 7.34 6.25 4.95
N THR A 41 7.99 7.08 4.14
CA THR A 41 7.38 8.16 3.36
C THR A 41 6.93 7.74 1.96
N GLY A 42 6.91 6.43 1.65
CA GLY A 42 6.61 5.89 0.32
C GLY A 42 7.90 5.58 -0.45
N GLY A 43 7.92 5.87 -1.76
CA GLY A 43 9.00 5.46 -2.66
C GLY A 43 8.61 4.19 -3.41
N ASN A 44 9.56 3.30 -3.67
CA ASN A 44 9.35 2.05 -4.42
C ASN A 44 8.62 0.98 -3.59
N ILE A 45 7.30 1.14 -3.44
CA ILE A 45 6.48 0.29 -2.57
C ILE A 45 5.94 -0.94 -3.29
N ASP A 46 5.93 -0.93 -4.62
CA ASP A 46 5.61 -2.04 -5.52
C ASP A 46 4.41 -2.84 -5.07
N THR A 47 3.29 -2.11 -4.99
CA THR A 47 2.02 -2.64 -4.56
C THR A 47 0.99 -2.52 -5.68
N LYS A 48 0.70 -3.67 -6.32
CA LYS A 48 -0.33 -3.80 -7.38
C LYS A 48 -1.74 -3.37 -6.97
N TYR A 49 -1.95 -3.01 -5.70
CA TYR A 49 -3.21 -2.52 -5.15
C TYR A 49 -3.38 -1.00 -5.33
N LEU A 50 -2.31 -0.26 -5.65
CA LEU A 50 -2.34 1.20 -5.90
C LEU A 50 -2.83 1.53 -7.32
N THR A 51 -4.02 1.04 -7.66
CA THR A 51 -4.63 1.23 -8.98
C THR A 51 -5.57 2.43 -9.02
N LYS A 52 -6.17 2.70 -10.19
CA LYS A 52 -7.16 3.77 -10.38
C LYS A 52 -8.27 3.69 -9.32
N GLY A 53 -8.46 4.80 -8.60
CA GLY A 53 -9.49 4.94 -7.56
C GLY A 53 -9.01 4.62 -6.14
N SER A 54 -7.80 4.10 -5.99
CA SER A 54 -7.15 3.96 -4.69
C SER A 54 -6.76 5.33 -4.11
N LYS A 55 -6.63 5.39 -2.78
CA LYS A 55 -6.01 6.51 -2.05
C LYS A 55 -4.78 6.01 -1.33
N LEU A 56 -3.70 6.79 -1.38
CA LEU A 56 -2.47 6.57 -0.63
C LEU A 56 -2.31 7.71 0.39
N TYR A 57 -2.06 7.36 1.64
CA TYR A 57 -1.75 8.28 2.72
C TYR A 57 -0.28 8.11 3.07
N LEU A 58 0.46 9.21 3.06
CA LEU A 58 1.90 9.25 3.31
C LEU A 58 2.19 10.20 4.48
N PRO A 59 3.05 9.81 5.43
CA PRO A 59 3.52 10.73 6.46
C PRO A 59 4.39 11.81 5.81
N ILE A 60 4.08 13.08 6.08
CA ILE A 60 4.86 14.23 5.59
C ILE A 60 5.94 14.56 6.62
N GLU A 61 7.20 14.54 6.20
CA GLU A 61 8.36 14.77 7.07
C GLU A 61 9.18 16.01 6.70
N CYS A 62 8.85 16.67 5.58
CA CYS A 62 9.51 17.87 5.11
C CYS A 62 8.50 18.89 4.59
N GLU A 63 8.91 20.16 4.55
CA GLU A 63 8.09 21.24 4.03
C GLU A 63 7.74 21.01 2.55
N GLY A 64 6.48 21.27 2.20
CA GLY A 64 5.96 21.06 0.84
C GLY A 64 5.74 19.59 0.46
N ALA A 65 6.10 18.63 1.34
CA ALA A 65 6.10 17.19 1.11
C ALA A 65 7.01 16.69 -0.03
N LEU A 66 7.16 17.46 -1.13
CA LEU A 66 7.99 17.15 -2.28
C LEU A 66 7.61 15.78 -2.90
N PHE A 67 6.32 15.64 -3.21
CA PHE A 67 5.74 14.43 -3.78
C PHE A 67 6.34 14.08 -5.15
N SER A 68 6.66 12.80 -5.36
CA SER A 68 7.11 12.23 -6.62
C SER A 68 6.41 10.89 -6.88
N ILE A 69 6.23 10.54 -8.15
CA ILE A 69 5.56 9.33 -8.62
C ILE A 69 6.19 8.86 -9.93
N GLY A 70 6.34 7.56 -10.10
CA GLY A 70 7.03 6.98 -11.25
C GLY A 70 6.80 5.49 -11.37
N ASP A 71 7.72 4.84 -12.09
CA ASP A 71 7.80 3.38 -12.21
C ASP A 71 6.48 2.69 -12.60
N GLY A 72 6.09 2.87 -13.85
CA GLY A 72 4.79 2.40 -14.33
C GLY A 72 4.78 0.89 -14.57
N HIS A 73 3.82 0.19 -13.97
CA HIS A 73 3.68 -1.26 -14.10
C HIS A 73 2.34 -1.61 -14.75
N ALA A 74 2.35 -2.47 -15.78
CA ALA A 74 1.12 -3.01 -16.35
C ALA A 74 0.53 -4.14 -15.48
N ALA A 75 1.40 -4.96 -14.89
CA ALA A 75 1.04 -6.06 -14.00
C ALA A 75 2.24 -6.47 -13.14
N GLN A 76 1.98 -6.84 -11.89
CA GLN A 76 2.97 -7.36 -10.95
C GLN A 76 2.33 -8.44 -10.06
N GLY A 77 3.13 -9.42 -9.65
CA GLY A 77 2.76 -10.35 -8.58
C GLY A 77 3.01 -9.74 -7.20
N ASP A 78 2.35 -10.27 -6.16
CA ASP A 78 2.83 -9.98 -4.79
C ASP A 78 4.20 -10.65 -4.64
N GLY A 79 5.19 -9.86 -4.22
CA GLY A 79 6.58 -10.27 -4.02
C GLY A 79 7.53 -9.83 -5.14
N GLU A 80 7.03 -9.50 -6.34
CA GLU A 80 7.87 -9.05 -7.47
C GLU A 80 9.14 -9.89 -7.67
N VAL A 81 8.98 -11.21 -7.65
CA VAL A 81 10.07 -12.16 -7.33
C VAL A 81 11.28 -12.14 -8.25
N CYS A 82 11.17 -11.59 -9.47
CA CYS A 82 12.28 -11.47 -10.41
C CYS A 82 12.92 -10.07 -10.44
N GLY A 83 12.52 -9.18 -9.52
CA GLY A 83 13.07 -7.83 -9.38
C GLY A 83 12.40 -6.76 -10.24
N THR A 84 11.43 -7.12 -11.08
CA THR A 84 10.71 -6.19 -11.97
C THR A 84 9.29 -6.68 -12.23
N ALA A 85 8.45 -5.75 -12.63
CA ALA A 85 7.09 -6.00 -13.09
C ALA A 85 7.05 -6.13 -14.63
N ILE A 86 5.84 -6.08 -15.20
CA ILE A 86 5.69 -5.70 -16.61
C ILE A 86 5.83 -4.18 -16.70
N GLU A 87 7.08 -3.71 -16.84
CA GLU A 87 7.41 -2.30 -16.93
C GLU A 87 6.75 -1.62 -18.13
N THR A 88 6.11 -0.48 -17.90
CA THR A 88 5.35 0.22 -18.93
C THR A 88 5.24 1.73 -18.69
N PRO A 89 5.31 2.58 -19.73
CA PRO A 89 4.95 3.97 -19.58
C PRO A 89 3.49 4.12 -19.12
N VAL A 90 3.27 4.88 -18.05
CA VAL A 90 1.93 5.21 -17.55
C VAL A 90 1.72 6.72 -17.53
N VAL A 91 0.50 7.13 -17.81
CA VAL A 91 0.04 8.51 -17.58
C VAL A 91 -0.99 8.46 -16.48
N VAL A 92 -0.72 9.19 -15.40
CA VAL A 92 -1.56 9.20 -14.19
C VAL A 92 -2.08 10.61 -13.91
N SER A 93 -3.28 10.68 -13.33
CA SER A 93 -3.83 11.92 -12.78
C SER A 93 -4.08 11.69 -11.30
N VAL A 94 -3.41 12.46 -10.45
CA VAL A 94 -3.50 12.36 -9.00
C VAL A 94 -4.05 13.65 -8.41
N ARG A 95 -4.72 13.55 -7.25
CA ARG A 95 -5.10 14.69 -6.43
C ARG A 95 -4.31 14.62 -5.13
N LEU A 96 -3.51 15.65 -4.88
CA LEU A 96 -2.80 15.81 -3.61
C LEU A 96 -3.66 16.59 -2.63
N THR A 97 -3.74 16.14 -1.39
CA THR A 97 -4.50 16.79 -0.32
C THR A 97 -3.72 16.68 0.98
N VAL A 98 -3.41 17.80 1.59
CA VAL A 98 -2.78 17.83 2.91
C VAL A 98 -3.85 17.62 3.98
N ILE A 99 -3.66 16.62 4.82
CA ILE A 99 -4.56 16.30 5.94
C ILE A 99 -3.80 16.56 7.24
N ARG A 100 -4.45 17.22 8.20
CA ARG A 100 -3.88 17.58 9.50
C ARG A 100 -4.80 17.15 10.63
N GLY A 101 -4.22 16.97 11.81
CA GLY A 101 -4.94 16.72 13.05
C GLY A 101 -5.01 15.25 13.46
N GLU A 102 -5.62 15.02 14.63
CA GLU A 102 -5.63 13.73 15.33
C GLU A 102 -6.34 12.60 14.58
N SER A 103 -7.08 12.86 13.50
CA SER A 103 -7.75 11.81 12.73
C SER A 103 -6.82 10.97 11.85
N VAL A 104 -5.57 11.42 11.67
CA VAL A 104 -4.55 10.77 10.84
C VAL A 104 -3.23 10.52 11.58
N SER A 105 -3.21 10.64 12.91
CA SER A 105 -1.98 10.46 13.71
C SER A 105 -1.42 9.03 13.68
N HIS A 106 -2.23 8.00 13.37
CA HIS A 106 -1.76 6.64 13.12
C HIS A 106 -0.95 6.48 11.82
N VAL A 107 -1.04 7.43 10.87
CA VAL A 107 -0.35 7.32 9.57
C VAL A 107 1.12 7.66 9.75
N THR A 108 1.91 6.65 10.14
CA THR A 108 3.36 6.75 10.30
C THR A 108 4.15 5.86 9.31
N SER A 109 3.43 5.17 8.43
CA SER A 109 3.91 4.48 7.24
C SER A 109 2.85 4.55 6.14
N PRO A 110 3.14 4.14 4.89
CA PRO A 110 2.18 4.24 3.81
C PRO A 110 0.90 3.44 4.11
N CYS A 111 -0.25 4.10 3.99
CA CYS A 111 -1.56 3.46 4.17
C CYS A 111 -2.38 3.60 2.89
N LEU A 112 -3.15 2.58 2.54
CA LEU A 112 -3.94 2.52 1.33
C LEU A 112 -5.42 2.32 1.64
N LEU A 113 -6.28 3.07 0.95
CA LEU A 113 -7.69 2.74 0.82
C LEU A 113 -7.92 2.26 -0.61
N THR A 114 -8.20 0.97 -0.78
CA THR A 114 -8.32 0.32 -2.10
C THR A 114 -9.65 -0.40 -2.23
N ARG A 115 -9.97 -0.84 -3.44
CA ARG A 115 -11.16 -1.65 -3.73
C ARG A 115 -10.76 -2.83 -4.58
N THR A 116 -11.23 -4.03 -4.25
CA THR A 116 -11.10 -5.17 -5.15
C THR A 116 -11.99 -4.95 -6.36
N GLU A 117 -11.44 -5.24 -7.54
CA GLU A 117 -12.25 -5.22 -8.76
C GLU A 117 -13.11 -6.50 -8.90
N ASP A 118 -13.03 -7.46 -7.97
CA ASP A 118 -13.82 -8.69 -8.07
C ASP A 118 -15.32 -8.44 -7.82
N ARG A 119 -16.13 -9.50 -7.93
CA ARG A 119 -17.59 -9.40 -7.75
C ARG A 119 -17.97 -8.89 -6.36
N SER A 120 -17.13 -9.09 -5.34
CA SER A 120 -17.39 -8.62 -3.98
C SER A 120 -17.28 -7.10 -3.86
N SER A 121 -16.48 -6.45 -4.72
CA SER A 121 -16.24 -5.00 -4.66
C SER A 121 -15.78 -4.52 -3.29
N THR A 122 -15.14 -5.40 -2.52
CA THR A 122 -14.74 -5.18 -1.14
C THR A 122 -13.70 -4.07 -1.08
N ARG A 123 -13.91 -3.10 -0.18
CA ARG A 123 -12.90 -2.08 0.12
C ARG A 123 -11.94 -2.61 1.16
N TYR A 124 -10.67 -2.27 1.02
CA TYR A 124 -9.64 -2.58 2.00
C TYR A 124 -9.01 -1.30 2.52
N TYR A 125 -8.82 -1.25 3.84
CA TYR A 125 -7.82 -0.38 4.43
C TYR A 125 -6.58 -1.22 4.65
N SER A 126 -5.46 -0.79 4.09
CA SER A 126 -4.19 -1.52 4.18
C SER A 126 -3.12 -0.60 4.73
N VAL A 127 -2.18 -1.18 5.48
CA VAL A 127 -0.99 -0.48 5.96
C VAL A 127 0.24 -1.23 5.51
N LEU A 128 1.28 -0.50 5.10
CA LEU A 128 2.54 -1.09 4.67
C LEU A 128 3.57 -0.94 5.78
N GLY A 129 4.16 -2.06 6.20
CA GLY A 129 5.37 -2.09 7.00
C GLY A 129 6.58 -2.23 6.08
N ILE A 130 7.62 -1.45 6.36
CA ILE A 130 8.81 -1.34 5.50
C ILE A 130 10.04 -1.47 6.39
N ALA A 131 10.84 -2.50 6.15
CA ALA A 131 12.03 -2.79 6.95
C ALA A 131 13.02 -3.65 6.17
N ASP A 132 14.25 -3.71 6.66
CA ASP A 132 15.34 -4.56 6.14
C ASP A 132 15.20 -6.05 6.52
N ASP A 133 14.15 -6.40 7.25
CA ASP A 133 13.78 -7.77 7.60
C ASP A 133 12.27 -7.96 7.47
N MET A 134 11.85 -9.07 6.83
CA MET A 134 10.43 -9.34 6.58
C MET A 134 9.61 -9.48 7.87
N ARG A 135 10.20 -10.02 8.96
CA ARG A 135 9.50 -10.17 10.23
C ARG A 135 9.30 -8.82 10.89
N GLU A 136 10.27 -7.92 10.83
CA GLU A 136 10.13 -6.55 11.30
C GLU A 136 9.15 -5.74 10.45
N ALA A 137 9.18 -5.88 9.11
CA ALA A 137 8.18 -5.28 8.22
C ALA A 137 6.77 -5.76 8.59
N THR A 138 6.59 -7.07 8.84
CA THR A 138 5.31 -7.64 9.28
C THR A 138 4.85 -7.07 10.63
N LYS A 139 5.76 -6.99 11.62
CA LYS A 139 5.44 -6.40 12.93
C LYS A 139 5.02 -4.93 12.80
N GLN A 140 5.72 -4.16 11.97
CA GLN A 140 5.34 -2.77 11.70
C GLN A 140 3.94 -2.71 11.10
N ALA A 141 3.66 -3.46 10.03
CA ALA A 141 2.34 -3.48 9.40
C ALA A 141 1.22 -3.80 10.40
N VAL A 142 1.38 -4.86 11.22
CA VAL A 142 0.37 -5.23 12.22
C VAL A 142 0.21 -4.15 13.30
N ARG A 143 1.30 -3.57 13.81
CA ARG A 143 1.23 -2.49 14.80
C ARG A 143 0.49 -1.26 14.27
N GLN A 144 0.72 -0.89 13.01
CA GLN A 144 0.01 0.22 12.38
C GLN A 144 -1.47 -0.09 12.16
N MET A 145 -1.81 -1.33 11.80
CA MET A 145 -3.20 -1.74 11.68
C MET A 145 -3.92 -1.67 13.02
N ILE A 146 -3.27 -2.10 14.10
CA ILE A 146 -3.78 -1.95 15.47
C ILE A 146 -4.00 -0.47 15.81
N ALA A 147 -3.04 0.41 15.49
CA ALA A 147 -3.18 1.84 15.73
C ALA A 147 -4.40 2.43 15.00
N TYR A 148 -4.58 2.09 13.72
CA TYR A 148 -5.78 2.45 12.95
C TYR A 148 -7.07 1.93 13.59
N LEU A 149 -7.12 0.66 14.00
CA LEU A 149 -8.31 0.06 14.61
C LEU A 149 -8.67 0.72 15.94
N VAL A 150 -7.68 1.01 16.78
CA VAL A 150 -7.90 1.72 18.05
C VAL A 150 -8.44 3.12 17.78
N GLN A 151 -7.78 3.88 16.92
CA GLN A 151 -8.11 5.28 16.68
C GLN A 151 -9.40 5.48 15.88
N ASN A 152 -9.63 4.68 14.83
CA ASN A 152 -10.73 4.88 13.88
C ASN A 152 -11.90 3.91 14.07
N LYS A 153 -11.72 2.81 14.80
CA LYS A 153 -12.77 1.83 15.10
C LYS A 153 -13.07 1.69 16.59
N GLN A 154 -12.42 2.48 17.45
CA GLN A 154 -12.68 2.55 18.89
C GLN A 154 -12.54 1.19 19.59
N LEU A 155 -11.65 0.34 19.05
CA LEU A 155 -11.32 -0.93 19.69
C LEU A 155 -10.26 -0.72 20.78
N THR A 156 -10.29 -1.56 21.80
CA THR A 156 -9.13 -1.76 22.66
C THR A 156 -7.96 -2.36 21.88
N ARG A 157 -6.74 -2.29 22.44
CA ARG A 157 -5.55 -2.84 21.79
C ARG A 157 -5.65 -4.36 21.62
N GLU A 158 -6.23 -5.03 22.61
CA GLU A 158 -6.42 -6.47 22.66
C GLU A 158 -7.44 -6.92 21.61
N GLU A 159 -8.59 -6.25 21.52
CA GLU A 159 -9.60 -6.51 20.47
C GLU A 159 -9.03 -6.28 19.07
N ALA A 160 -8.32 -5.16 18.87
CA ALA A 160 -7.69 -4.87 17.59
C ALA A 160 -6.66 -5.95 17.19
N TYR A 161 -5.85 -6.42 18.14
CA TYR A 161 -4.88 -7.47 17.87
C TYR A 161 -5.55 -8.82 17.55
N MET A 162 -6.58 -9.21 18.29
CA MET A 162 -7.37 -10.41 17.99
C MET A 162 -8.06 -10.31 16.62
N LEU A 163 -8.63 -9.15 16.29
CA LEU A 163 -9.24 -8.91 14.98
C LEU A 163 -8.22 -9.05 13.84
N CYS A 164 -7.01 -8.50 14.02
CA CYS A 164 -5.93 -8.68 13.05
C CYS A 164 -5.66 -10.17 12.79
N SER A 165 -5.67 -11.02 13.82
CA SER A 165 -5.42 -12.46 13.67
C SER A 165 -6.46 -13.18 12.81
N VAL A 166 -7.73 -12.78 12.91
CA VAL A 166 -8.85 -13.52 12.26
C VAL A 166 -9.34 -12.90 10.96
N ALA A 167 -8.99 -11.65 10.67
CA ALA A 167 -9.57 -10.90 9.55
C ALA A 167 -8.58 -10.09 8.71
N VAL A 168 -7.32 -9.94 9.12
CA VAL A 168 -6.33 -9.16 8.36
C VAL A 168 -5.41 -10.09 7.58
N ASP A 169 -5.35 -9.92 6.26
CA ASP A 169 -4.41 -10.67 5.42
C ASP A 169 -3.03 -10.01 5.44
N ILE A 170 -1.97 -10.80 5.66
CA ILE A 170 -0.58 -10.36 5.48
C ILE A 170 -0.12 -10.72 4.07
N ARG A 171 0.43 -9.75 3.34
CA ARG A 171 0.90 -9.92 1.96
C ARG A 171 2.26 -9.27 1.78
N ALA A 172 3.24 -9.99 1.25
CA ALA A 172 4.51 -9.40 0.82
C ALA A 172 4.29 -8.71 -0.53
N THR A 173 4.34 -7.37 -0.59
CA THR A 173 4.04 -6.64 -1.84
C THR A 173 5.22 -6.69 -2.79
N GLN A 174 6.43 -6.51 -2.26
CA GLN A 174 7.71 -6.78 -2.92
C GLN A 174 8.70 -7.39 -1.93
N VAL A 175 9.66 -8.17 -2.45
CA VAL A 175 10.78 -8.71 -1.66
C VAL A 175 12.16 -8.51 -2.29
N VAL A 176 12.30 -7.49 -3.13
CA VAL A 176 13.45 -7.34 -4.05
C VAL A 176 14.17 -5.99 -3.91
N ASP A 177 13.52 -4.99 -3.31
CA ASP A 177 14.01 -3.61 -3.25
C ASP A 177 15.00 -3.35 -2.13
N MET A 178 16.22 -3.85 -2.31
CA MET A 178 17.20 -3.85 -1.24
C MET A 178 17.56 -2.42 -0.76
N PRO A 179 17.70 -2.22 0.57
CA PRO A 179 17.65 -3.25 1.60
C PRO A 179 16.24 -3.56 2.13
N ASN A 180 15.19 -2.87 1.70
CA ASN A 180 13.90 -2.87 2.39
C ASN A 180 12.85 -3.75 1.71
N TYR A 181 12.25 -4.65 2.49
CA TYR A 181 11.05 -5.40 2.13
C TYR A 181 9.80 -4.57 2.42
N THR A 182 8.74 -4.80 1.66
CA THR A 182 7.41 -4.23 1.93
C THR A 182 6.39 -5.32 2.21
N VAL A 183 5.80 -5.28 3.41
CA VAL A 183 4.74 -6.18 3.83
C VAL A 183 3.48 -5.37 4.12
N GLY A 184 2.38 -5.69 3.46
CA GLY A 184 1.08 -5.07 3.71
C GLY A 184 0.19 -5.91 4.62
N ALA A 185 -0.50 -5.26 5.55
CA ALA A 185 -1.59 -5.81 6.33
C ALA A 185 -2.92 -5.27 5.78
N PHE A 186 -3.79 -6.15 5.27
CA PHE A 186 -5.00 -5.81 4.51
C PHE A 186 -6.26 -6.12 5.31
N LEU A 187 -6.98 -5.08 5.74
CA LEU A 187 -8.24 -5.20 6.48
C LEU A 187 -9.44 -5.02 5.53
N PRO A 188 -10.27 -6.05 5.32
CA PRO A 188 -11.51 -5.92 4.58
C PRO A 188 -12.51 -5.06 5.37
N LEU A 189 -12.97 -3.95 4.78
CA LEU A 189 -13.84 -2.99 5.47
C LEU A 189 -15.31 -3.39 5.52
N ASN A 190 -15.71 -4.41 4.77
CA ASN A 190 -17.08 -4.94 4.78
C ASN A 190 -17.39 -5.84 5.98
N ILE A 191 -16.39 -6.17 6.82
CA ILE A 191 -16.61 -6.93 8.05
C ILE A 191 -17.26 -6.07 9.15
N PHE A 192 -17.16 -4.74 9.03
CA PHE A 192 -17.83 -3.82 9.95
C PHE A 192 -19.28 -3.67 9.52
N ALA A 193 -20.21 -3.92 10.45
CA ALA A 193 -21.62 -3.64 10.22
C ALA A 193 -21.81 -2.15 9.90
N ASN A 194 -22.67 -1.84 8.93
CA ASN A 194 -23.12 -0.47 8.70
C ASN A 194 -23.89 -0.04 9.95
N VAL A 195 -23.30 0.80 10.78
CA VAL A 195 -24.05 1.51 11.81
C VAL A 195 -24.82 2.59 11.09
N GLU A 196 -26.08 2.31 10.75
CA GLU A 196 -27.04 3.39 10.54
C GLU A 196 -27.08 4.19 11.85
N THR A 197 -26.46 5.36 11.84
CA THR A 197 -26.68 6.36 12.88
C THR A 197 -28.16 6.70 12.84
N LYS A 198 -28.92 6.15 13.80
CA LYS A 198 -30.23 6.70 14.19
C LYS A 198 -30.07 8.14 14.69
#